data_AF-A0A2G9P1J0-F1
#
_entry.id   AF-A0A2G9P1J0-F1
#
_cell.length_a   1.000
_cell.length_b   1.000
_cell.length_c   1.000
_cell.angle_alpha   90.00
_cell.angle_beta   90.00
_cell.angle_gamma   90.00
#
_symmetry.space_group_name_H-M   'P 1'
#
loop_
_entity.id
_entity.type
_entity.pdbx_description
1 polymer ?
#
loop_
_entity_poly.entity_id
_entity_poly.type
_entity_poly.pdbx_seq_one_letter_code
_entity_poly.pdbx_strand_id
1 'polypeptide(L)'
;QNILTKVEEGSEREASALQAHRELEKLVRACNDGVRKMSRTEQLISIEKTLEFKIKSVPIISHSRWLLKQGELQQMSGPRTSRTLRTKKLFRPVYLFLFNDLLLICKRQPGDRYQVFDVAARGLLRVEELEDQGQTLANVFILRLLENAHEREFTYMLKASSQSEMKRWMTSLVPNRRTKFVSVTTRVFDCPQVQCVHPYIAQEPDELSLDLADLLNVQDRTDDGWVYGERLHDQERGWFPSSVAEEIMNKDIRTQNLKECLRVHKSDDGSQNKDRRKMGSRTRQ
;
A
#
# COMPACT_ATOMS: atom_id res chain seq x y z
N GLN A 1 -21.66 5.22 16.84
CA GLN A 1 -22.15 6.18 15.81
C GLN A 1 -23.62 6.57 15.94
N ASN A 2 -24.61 5.65 15.88
CA ASN A 2 -26.05 6.00 15.86
C ASN A 2 -26.60 6.80 17.06
N ILE A 3 -25.93 6.78 18.21
CA ILE A 3 -26.33 7.57 19.38
C ILE A 3 -25.83 9.01 19.23
N LEU A 4 -24.60 9.23 18.76
CA LEU A 4 -24.01 10.57 18.55
C LEU A 4 -24.77 11.41 17.52
N THR A 5 -25.38 10.76 16.53
CA THR A 5 -26.22 11.43 15.51
C THR A 5 -27.60 11.83 16.03
N LYS A 6 -27.99 11.42 17.24
CA LYS A 6 -29.32 11.65 17.83
C LYS A 6 -29.29 12.52 19.09
N VAL A 7 -28.11 12.97 19.52
CA VAL A 7 -27.98 13.81 20.73
C VAL A 7 -28.03 15.29 20.35
N GLU A 8 -28.74 16.09 21.16
CA GLU A 8 -28.79 17.55 21.00
C GLU A 8 -27.42 18.19 21.23
N GLU A 9 -27.08 19.11 20.33
CA GLU A 9 -25.79 19.80 20.22
C GLU A 9 -25.53 20.69 21.47
N GLY A 10 -24.37 20.52 22.09
CA GLY A 10 -23.95 21.24 23.29
C GLY A 10 -24.43 20.66 24.63
N SER A 11 -25.12 19.51 24.62
CA SER A 11 -25.62 18.88 25.85
C SER A 11 -24.54 18.10 26.62
N GLU A 12 -24.70 17.97 27.94
CA GLU A 12 -23.82 17.10 28.76
C GLU A 12 -23.89 15.63 28.33
N ARG A 13 -25.02 15.23 27.74
CA ARG A 13 -25.21 13.89 27.16
C ARG A 13 -24.34 13.69 25.92
N GLU A 14 -24.15 14.72 25.11
CA GLU A 14 -23.27 14.68 23.94
C GLU A 14 -21.80 14.54 24.36
N ALA A 15 -21.37 15.35 25.33
CA ALA A 15 -20.01 15.27 25.88
C ALA A 15 -19.70 13.89 26.45
N SER A 16 -20.63 13.32 27.21
CA SER A 16 -20.52 11.97 27.78
C SER A 16 -20.50 10.88 26.70
N ALA A 17 -21.35 11.00 25.68
CA ALA A 17 -21.41 10.06 24.56
C ALA A 17 -20.14 10.10 23.70
N LEU A 18 -19.57 11.29 23.45
CA LEU A 18 -18.31 11.47 22.72
C LEU A 18 -17.14 10.85 23.50
N GLN A 19 -17.10 11.03 24.82
CA GLN A 19 -16.07 10.43 25.66
C GLN A 19 -16.17 8.90 25.66
N ALA A 20 -17.38 8.34 25.82
CA ALA A 20 -17.60 6.90 25.73
C ALA A 20 -17.22 6.32 24.36
N HIS A 21 -17.53 7.04 23.27
CA HIS A 21 -17.13 6.65 21.92
C HIS A 21 -15.61 6.59 21.75
N ARG A 22 -14.89 7.61 22.22
CA ARG A 22 -13.42 7.66 22.15
C ARG A 22 -12.77 6.51 22.91
N GLU A 23 -13.24 6.21 24.12
CA GLU A 23 -12.71 5.10 24.90
C GLU A 23 -13.02 3.75 24.24
N LEU A 24 -14.22 3.57 23.70
CA LEU A 24 -14.59 2.37 22.94
C LEU A 24 -13.71 2.22 21.69
N GLU A 25 -13.45 3.29 20.95
CA GLU A 25 -12.53 3.25 19.80
C GLU A 25 -11.10 2.91 20.21
N LYS A 26 -10.60 3.39 21.36
CA LYS A 26 -9.26 3.03 21.85
C LYS A 26 -9.18 1.53 22.13
N LEU A 27 -10.20 0.96 22.77
CA LEU A 27 -10.27 -0.47 23.07
C LEU A 27 -10.37 -1.31 21.78
N VAL A 28 -11.27 -0.93 20.86
CA VAL A 28 -11.40 -1.59 19.55
C VAL A 28 -10.07 -1.53 18.79
N ARG A 29 -9.38 -0.38 18.77
CA ARG A 29 -8.05 -0.25 18.17
C ARG A 29 -7.04 -1.18 18.81
N ALA A 30 -6.96 -1.23 20.14
CA ALA A 30 -6.03 -2.10 20.85
C ALA A 30 -6.29 -3.59 20.58
N CYS A 31 -7.55 -4.02 20.58
CA CYS A 31 -7.94 -5.40 20.24
C CYS A 31 -7.59 -5.74 18.79
N ASN A 32 -7.94 -4.86 17.86
CA ASN A 32 -7.63 -5.02 16.44
C ASN A 32 -6.12 -5.11 16.20
N ASP A 33 -5.32 -4.29 16.90
CA ASP A 33 -3.86 -4.34 16.82
C ASP A 33 -3.28 -5.66 17.36
N GLY A 34 -3.86 -6.20 18.44
CA GLY A 34 -3.49 -7.51 18.99
C GLY A 34 -3.72 -8.64 17.99
N VAL A 35 -4.94 -8.71 17.42
CA VAL A 35 -5.30 -9.70 16.40
C VAL A 35 -4.40 -9.55 15.16
N ARG A 36 -4.18 -8.31 14.68
CA ARG A 36 -3.29 -8.03 13.53
C ARG A 36 -1.86 -8.49 13.80
N LYS A 37 -1.31 -8.26 15.00
CA LYS A 37 0.04 -8.70 15.37
C LYS A 37 0.16 -10.22 15.38
N MET A 38 -0.84 -10.92 15.94
CA MET A 38 -0.85 -12.38 15.97
C MET A 38 -0.89 -12.96 14.54
N SER A 39 -1.84 -12.49 13.71
CA SER A 39 -1.97 -12.93 12.32
C SER A 39 -0.70 -12.67 11.49
N ARG A 40 -0.06 -11.50 11.66
CA ARG A 40 1.23 -11.19 11.01
C ARG A 40 2.31 -12.18 11.42
N THR A 41 2.39 -12.51 12.70
CA THR A 41 3.43 -13.42 13.23
C THR A 41 3.23 -14.83 12.68
N GLU A 42 2.00 -15.34 12.64
CA GLU A 42 1.65 -16.62 12.02
C GLU A 42 2.02 -16.65 10.54
N GLN A 43 1.75 -15.57 9.81
CA GLN A 43 2.12 -15.43 8.40
C GLN A 43 3.64 -15.48 8.22
N LEU A 44 4.41 -14.77 9.05
CA LEU A 44 5.88 -14.81 9.00
C LEU A 44 6.43 -16.22 9.27
N ILE A 45 5.88 -16.92 10.27
CA ILE A 45 6.26 -18.31 10.59
C ILE A 45 5.96 -19.23 9.40
N SER A 46 4.80 -19.08 8.77
CA SER A 46 4.42 -19.88 7.60
C SER A 46 5.41 -19.66 6.46
N ILE A 47 5.73 -18.41 6.15
CA ILE A 47 6.69 -18.06 5.09
C ILE A 47 8.09 -18.60 5.42
N GLU A 48 8.59 -18.40 6.64
CA GLU A 48 9.92 -18.87 7.04
C GLU A 48 10.10 -20.38 6.84
N LYS A 49 9.07 -21.19 7.13
CA LYS A 49 9.08 -22.65 6.90
C LYS A 49 9.24 -23.05 5.42
N THR A 50 8.90 -22.15 4.50
CA THR A 50 9.01 -22.38 3.05
C THR A 50 10.35 -21.90 2.46
N LEU A 51 11.13 -21.12 3.21
CA LEU A 51 12.34 -20.47 2.71
C LEU A 51 13.61 -21.33 2.90
N GLU A 52 14.46 -21.35 1.88
CA GLU A 52 15.79 -21.95 1.90
C GLU A 52 16.82 -20.92 1.43
N PHE A 53 17.77 -20.53 2.29
CA PHE A 53 18.77 -19.50 1.95
C PHE A 53 20.01 -20.11 1.30
N LYS A 54 20.34 -19.65 0.08
CA LYS A 54 21.65 -19.90 -0.57
C LYS A 54 22.70 -18.86 -0.23
N ILE A 55 22.25 -17.73 0.31
CA ILE A 55 23.07 -16.62 0.81
C ILE A 55 23.08 -16.66 2.34
N LYS A 56 23.78 -15.71 2.97
CA LYS A 56 23.70 -15.51 4.42
C LYS A 56 22.23 -15.37 4.84
N SER A 57 21.79 -16.22 5.77
CA SER A 57 20.41 -16.19 6.26
C SER A 57 20.13 -14.87 6.98
N VAL A 58 18.90 -14.39 6.83
CA VAL A 58 18.39 -13.21 7.52
C VAL A 58 17.18 -13.62 8.37
N PRO A 59 17.02 -13.08 9.58
CA PRO A 59 15.89 -13.43 10.44
C PRO A 59 14.60 -12.96 9.78
N ILE A 60 13.61 -13.84 9.62
CA ILE A 60 12.32 -13.50 8.99
C ILE A 60 11.30 -13.08 10.03
N ILE A 61 11.20 -13.82 11.14
CA ILE A 61 10.29 -13.50 12.24
C ILE A 61 10.79 -12.25 12.98
N SER A 62 9.96 -11.21 13.06
CA SER A 62 10.25 -9.98 13.79
C SER A 62 8.96 -9.31 14.26
N HIS A 63 9.00 -8.66 15.43
CA HIS A 63 7.88 -7.94 16.03
C HIS A 63 7.37 -6.77 15.19
N SER A 64 8.23 -6.20 14.34
CA SER A 64 7.94 -5.02 13.51
C SER A 64 7.91 -5.34 12.02
N ARG A 65 7.91 -6.63 11.64
CA ARG A 65 7.86 -7.06 10.24
C ARG A 65 6.48 -7.58 9.86
N TRP A 66 6.07 -7.30 8.63
CA TRP A 66 4.89 -7.93 8.01
C TRP A 66 5.07 -7.99 6.51
N LEU A 67 4.42 -8.97 5.87
CA LEU A 67 4.41 -9.09 4.42
C LEU A 67 3.54 -7.97 3.81
N LEU A 68 4.07 -7.28 2.81
CA LEU A 68 3.33 -6.29 2.01
C LEU A 68 2.80 -6.89 0.73
N LYS A 69 3.63 -7.62 -0.02
CA LYS A 69 3.23 -8.27 -1.27
C LYS A 69 4.12 -9.48 -1.52
N GLN A 70 3.59 -10.50 -2.17
CA GLN A 70 4.35 -11.61 -2.69
C GLN A 70 3.81 -12.02 -4.06
N GLY A 71 4.65 -12.64 -4.89
CA GLY A 71 4.21 -13.13 -6.20
C GLY A 71 5.36 -13.39 -7.16
N GLU A 72 5.02 -13.97 -8.30
CA GLU A 72 5.95 -14.32 -9.37
C GLU A 72 6.03 -13.21 -10.41
N LEU A 73 7.24 -12.86 -10.83
CA LEU A 73 7.55 -11.99 -11.96
C LEU A 73 8.52 -12.71 -12.91
N GLN A 74 8.71 -12.15 -14.09
CA GLN A 74 9.68 -12.68 -15.05
C GLN A 74 10.93 -11.78 -15.10
N GLN A 75 12.06 -12.29 -14.62
CA GLN A 75 13.35 -11.61 -14.76
C GLN A 75 13.89 -11.76 -16.18
N MET A 76 14.20 -10.63 -16.81
CA MET A 76 14.93 -10.59 -18.07
C MET A 76 16.42 -10.75 -17.84
N SER A 77 17.04 -11.60 -18.66
CA SER A 77 18.50 -11.68 -18.74
C SER A 77 19.03 -10.42 -19.44
N GLY A 78 19.95 -9.70 -18.80
CA GLY A 78 20.48 -8.46 -19.36
C GLY A 78 21.28 -8.65 -20.67
N PRO A 79 21.56 -7.57 -21.43
CA PRO A 79 22.27 -7.63 -22.71
C PRO A 79 23.67 -8.26 -22.65
N ARG A 80 24.27 -8.35 -21.46
CA ARG A 80 25.65 -8.79 -21.25
C ARG A 80 25.80 -10.28 -20.96
N THR A 81 24.71 -11.05 -20.80
CA THR A 81 24.83 -12.50 -20.56
C THR A 81 24.94 -13.30 -21.85
N SER A 82 26.18 -13.39 -22.35
CA SER A 82 26.74 -14.46 -23.19
C SER A 82 26.42 -14.45 -24.70
N ARG A 83 27.43 -14.03 -25.48
CA ARG A 83 27.59 -14.27 -26.93
C ARG A 83 27.88 -15.75 -27.26
N THR A 84 27.30 -16.70 -26.54
CA THR A 84 27.43 -18.13 -26.85
C THR A 84 26.06 -18.72 -27.13
N LEU A 85 25.88 -19.14 -28.38
CA LEU A 85 24.70 -19.81 -28.90
C LEU A 85 24.39 -21.06 -28.05
N ARG A 86 23.35 -20.96 -27.20
CA ARG A 86 22.39 -22.02 -26.83
C ARG A 86 21.36 -21.43 -25.86
N THR A 87 20.32 -20.82 -26.45
CA THR A 87 18.92 -20.81 -25.95
C THR A 87 18.71 -20.76 -24.43
N LYS A 88 19.23 -19.75 -23.74
CA LYS A 88 18.66 -19.39 -22.43
C LYS A 88 17.38 -18.61 -22.71
N LYS A 89 16.25 -19.07 -22.14
CA LYS A 89 14.98 -18.31 -22.16
C LYS A 89 15.29 -16.88 -21.73
N LEU A 90 14.90 -15.90 -22.55
CA LEU A 90 15.10 -14.47 -22.32
C LEU A 90 14.58 -14.06 -20.92
N PHE A 91 13.49 -14.72 -20.52
CA PHE A 91 12.82 -14.57 -19.24
C PHE A 91 13.02 -15.79 -18.34
N ARG A 92 13.18 -15.53 -17.05
CA ARG A 92 13.20 -16.57 -16.01
C ARG A 92 12.24 -16.17 -14.89
N PRO A 93 11.44 -17.11 -14.35
CA PRO A 93 10.59 -16.81 -13.23
C PRO A 93 11.42 -16.47 -12.00
N VAL A 94 11.01 -15.41 -11.30
CA VAL A 94 11.53 -14.98 -10.02
C VAL A 94 10.35 -14.72 -9.10
N TYR A 95 10.45 -15.11 -7.85
CA TYR A 95 9.40 -14.90 -6.86
C TYR A 95 9.89 -13.90 -5.82
N LEU A 96 9.06 -12.92 -5.49
CA LEU A 96 9.41 -11.87 -4.53
C LEU A 96 8.60 -12.04 -3.26
N PHE A 97 9.26 -11.90 -2.11
CA PHE A 97 8.58 -11.62 -0.84
C PHE A 97 8.98 -10.21 -0.39
N LEU A 98 8.06 -9.27 -0.50
CA LEU A 98 8.27 -7.90 -0.06
C LEU A 98 7.64 -7.71 1.31
N PHE A 99 8.48 -7.48 2.31
CA PHE A 99 8.11 -7.05 3.64
C PHE A 99 8.17 -5.52 3.75
N ASN A 100 7.69 -4.99 4.87
CA ASN A 100 7.70 -3.56 5.14
C ASN A 100 9.10 -2.92 5.22
N ASP A 101 10.13 -3.70 5.54
CA ASP A 101 11.52 -3.29 5.71
C ASP A 101 12.52 -4.09 4.85
N LEU A 102 12.11 -5.20 4.25
CA LEU A 102 12.99 -6.18 3.59
C LEU A 102 12.37 -6.70 2.29
N LEU A 103 13.18 -6.96 1.27
CA LEU A 103 12.80 -7.67 0.06
C LEU A 103 13.63 -8.95 -0.05
N LEU A 104 12.97 -10.10 -0.24
CA LEU A 104 13.61 -11.35 -0.63
C LEU A 104 13.36 -11.64 -2.11
N ILE A 105 14.40 -12.07 -2.81
CA ILE A 105 14.33 -12.52 -4.20
C ILE A 105 14.62 -14.01 -4.23
N CYS A 106 13.66 -14.76 -4.75
CA CYS A 106 13.61 -16.21 -4.62
C CYS A 106 13.42 -16.89 -5.98
N LYS A 107 13.91 -18.13 -6.09
CA LYS A 107 13.49 -19.07 -7.12
C LYS A 107 12.51 -20.06 -6.51
N ARG A 108 11.31 -20.18 -7.11
CA ARG A 108 10.34 -21.20 -6.71
C ARG A 108 10.87 -22.60 -7.02
N GLN A 109 10.73 -23.50 -6.06
CA GLN A 109 11.10 -24.91 -6.12
C GLN A 109 9.83 -25.78 -6.03
N PRO A 110 9.90 -27.06 -6.43
CA PRO A 110 8.81 -28.01 -6.22
C PRO A 110 8.41 -28.11 -4.74
N GLY A 111 7.12 -28.32 -4.47
CA GLY A 111 6.60 -28.47 -3.10
C GLY A 111 6.46 -27.15 -2.33
N ASP A 112 6.20 -26.04 -3.04
CA ASP A 112 5.98 -24.71 -2.46
C ASP A 112 7.14 -24.20 -1.59
N ARG A 113 8.35 -24.52 -2.02
CA ARG A 113 9.59 -24.04 -1.39
C ARG A 113 10.21 -22.91 -2.20
N TYR A 114 10.86 -21.99 -1.52
CA TYR A 114 11.41 -20.78 -2.12
C TYR A 114 12.89 -20.67 -1.77
N GLN A 115 13.74 -20.79 -2.77
CA GLN A 115 15.17 -20.67 -2.60
C GLN A 115 15.60 -19.21 -2.74
N VAL A 116 15.95 -18.59 -1.62
CA VAL A 116 16.40 -17.20 -1.53
C VAL A 116 17.82 -17.09 -2.07
N PHE A 117 18.01 -16.26 -3.08
CA PHE A 117 19.34 -16.02 -3.68
C PHE A 117 19.78 -14.56 -3.63
N ASP A 118 18.88 -13.62 -3.31
CA ASP A 118 19.24 -12.23 -3.06
C ASP A 118 18.30 -11.61 -2.01
N VAL A 119 18.80 -10.58 -1.33
CA VAL A 119 18.06 -9.83 -0.31
C VAL A 119 18.47 -8.37 -0.35
N ALA A 120 17.54 -7.46 -0.09
CA ALA A 120 17.83 -6.05 0.09
C ALA A 120 16.90 -5.41 1.13
N ALA A 121 17.44 -4.44 1.86
CA ALA A 121 16.60 -3.57 2.69
C ALA A 121 15.67 -2.74 1.80
N ARG A 122 14.40 -2.65 2.15
CA ARG A 122 13.40 -1.95 1.34
C ARG A 122 13.77 -0.47 1.10
N GLY A 123 14.39 0.18 2.08
CA GLY A 123 14.90 1.56 2.00
C GLY A 123 15.90 1.80 0.85
N LEU A 124 16.57 0.73 0.41
CA LEU A 124 17.64 0.75 -0.57
C LEU A 124 17.18 0.25 -1.96
N LEU A 125 15.86 0.19 -2.19
CA LEU A 125 15.30 -0.13 -3.50
C LEU A 125 15.04 1.14 -4.31
N ARG A 126 15.30 1.09 -5.61
CA ARG A 126 14.86 2.09 -6.59
C ARG A 126 14.12 1.40 -7.72
N VAL A 127 13.07 2.04 -8.20
CA VAL A 127 12.20 1.50 -9.24
C VAL A 127 12.06 2.53 -10.35
N GLU A 128 12.24 2.09 -11.58
CA GLU A 128 12.09 2.93 -12.77
C GLU A 128 11.20 2.20 -13.78
N GLU A 129 10.26 2.92 -14.37
CA GLU A 129 9.41 2.41 -15.44
C GLU A 129 10.19 2.41 -16.75
N LEU A 130 9.94 1.42 -17.62
CA LEU A 130 10.42 1.42 -18.98
C LEU A 130 9.27 1.60 -19.94
N GLU A 131 9.50 2.37 -21.00
CA GLU A 131 8.55 2.45 -22.11
C GLU A 131 8.47 1.11 -22.83
N ASP A 132 7.25 0.71 -23.18
CA ASP A 132 6.98 -0.55 -23.84
C ASP A 132 7.64 -0.59 -25.23
N GLN A 133 8.54 -1.55 -25.44
CA GLN A 133 9.19 -1.78 -26.74
C GLN A 133 8.53 -2.97 -27.47
N GLY A 134 7.25 -2.80 -27.78
CA GLY A 134 6.42 -3.84 -28.39
C GLY A 134 5.93 -4.91 -27.39
N GLN A 135 5.05 -5.80 -27.86
CA GLN A 135 4.31 -6.75 -26.99
C GLN A 135 5.20 -7.64 -26.12
N THR A 136 6.37 -8.04 -26.64
CA THR A 136 7.32 -8.89 -25.90
C THR A 136 7.97 -8.16 -24.72
N LEU A 137 8.17 -6.85 -24.84
CA LEU A 137 8.81 -5.98 -23.84
C LEU A 137 7.81 -5.04 -23.16
N ALA A 138 6.52 -5.37 -23.23
CA ALA A 138 5.48 -4.65 -22.49
C ALA A 138 5.49 -5.02 -21.00
N ASN A 139 5.07 -4.08 -20.15
CA ASN A 139 4.95 -4.23 -18.69
C ASN A 139 6.28 -4.56 -18.00
N VAL A 140 7.37 -3.94 -18.46
CA VAL A 140 8.72 -4.15 -17.92
C VAL A 140 9.13 -2.94 -17.07
N PHE A 141 9.72 -3.21 -15.92
CA PHE A 141 10.27 -2.17 -15.05
C PHE A 141 11.66 -2.57 -14.54
N ILE A 142 12.44 -1.58 -14.13
CA ILE A 142 13.75 -1.77 -13.52
C ILE A 142 13.61 -1.71 -12.00
N LEU A 143 14.16 -2.71 -11.32
CA LEU A 143 14.37 -2.72 -9.88
C LEU A 143 15.86 -2.68 -9.58
N ARG A 144 16.36 -1.58 -9.02
CA ARG A 144 17.74 -1.44 -8.54
C ARG A 144 17.80 -1.68 -7.03
N LEU A 145 18.70 -2.56 -6.62
CA LEU A 145 19.10 -2.78 -5.24
C LEU A 145 20.39 -1.98 -5.07
N LEU A 146 20.37 -0.90 -4.28
CA LEU A 146 21.57 -0.10 -4.02
C LEU A 146 22.59 -0.89 -3.19
N GLU A 147 22.09 -1.79 -2.36
CA GLU A 147 22.88 -2.73 -1.57
C GLU A 147 22.12 -4.06 -1.50
N ASN A 148 22.72 -5.10 -2.05
CA ASN A 148 22.17 -6.45 -2.06
C ASN A 148 22.84 -7.34 -0.99
N ALA A 149 22.57 -8.66 -1.02
CA ALA A 149 23.13 -9.62 -0.06
C ALA A 149 24.66 -9.65 0.01
N HIS A 150 25.34 -9.15 -1.02
CA HIS A 150 26.79 -9.14 -1.19
C HIS A 150 27.37 -7.73 -1.12
N GLU A 151 26.62 -6.77 -0.55
CA GLU A 151 27.02 -5.36 -0.39
C GLU A 151 27.35 -4.68 -1.73
N ARG A 152 26.63 -5.05 -2.79
CA ARG A 152 26.81 -4.52 -4.14
C ARG A 152 25.52 -3.97 -4.71
N GLU A 153 25.66 -3.00 -5.59
CA GLU A 153 24.56 -2.55 -6.43
C GLU A 153 24.21 -3.63 -7.47
N PHE A 154 22.93 -3.93 -7.62
CA PHE A 154 22.45 -4.86 -8.64
C PHE A 154 21.14 -4.37 -9.26
N THR A 155 20.98 -4.57 -10.58
CA THR A 155 19.80 -4.16 -11.32
C THR A 155 19.07 -5.36 -11.92
N TYR A 156 17.80 -5.51 -11.55
CA TYR A 156 16.86 -6.46 -12.15
C TYR A 156 15.98 -5.74 -13.18
N MET A 157 15.74 -6.40 -14.30
CA MET A 157 14.70 -6.01 -15.25
C MET A 157 13.58 -7.04 -15.13
N LEU A 158 12.42 -6.60 -14.68
CA LEU A 158 11.30 -7.46 -14.27
C LEU A 158 10.10 -7.18 -15.17
N LYS A 159 9.46 -8.23 -15.67
CA LYS A 159 8.24 -8.18 -16.46
C LYS A 159 7.07 -8.72 -15.63
N ALA A 160 5.99 -7.95 -15.57
CA ALA A 160 4.70 -8.36 -15.00
C ALA A 160 3.77 -8.94 -16.08
N SER A 161 2.73 -9.65 -15.66
CA SER A 161 1.72 -10.23 -16.55
C SER A 161 0.78 -9.18 -17.13
N SER A 162 0.53 -8.08 -16.40
CA SER A 162 -0.30 -6.95 -16.83
C SER A 162 0.29 -5.60 -16.43
N GLN A 163 -0.29 -4.52 -16.96
CA GLN A 163 0.10 -3.15 -16.64
C GLN A 163 -0.25 -2.82 -15.18
N SER A 164 -1.43 -3.24 -14.70
CA SER A 164 -1.79 -3.14 -13.29
C SER A 164 -0.83 -3.86 -12.38
N GLU A 165 -0.46 -5.11 -12.70
CA GLU A 165 0.48 -5.86 -11.88
C GLU A 165 1.84 -5.14 -11.80
N MET A 166 2.33 -4.61 -12.93
CA MET A 166 3.53 -3.78 -12.95
C MET A 166 3.40 -2.56 -12.02
N LYS A 167 2.35 -1.75 -12.20
CA LYS A 167 2.14 -0.52 -11.41
C LYS A 167 1.96 -0.81 -9.92
N ARG A 168 1.26 -1.89 -9.57
CA ARG A 168 1.11 -2.38 -8.19
C ARG A 168 2.46 -2.75 -7.57
N TRP A 169 3.24 -3.59 -8.26
CA TRP A 169 4.59 -3.96 -7.79
C TRP A 169 5.49 -2.75 -7.62
N MET A 170 5.54 -1.86 -8.62
CA MET A 170 6.34 -0.64 -8.55
C MET A 170 5.94 0.22 -7.35
N THR A 171 4.65 0.40 -7.11
CA THR A 171 4.13 1.19 -5.99
C THR A 171 4.52 0.59 -4.64
N SER A 172 4.45 -0.73 -4.49
CA SER A 172 4.84 -1.41 -3.25
C SER A 172 6.36 -1.39 -3.01
N LEU A 173 7.16 -1.61 -4.07
CA LEU A 173 8.63 -1.72 -4.03
C LEU A 173 9.31 -0.38 -3.72
N VAL A 174 8.69 0.75 -4.08
CA VAL A 174 9.22 2.07 -3.71
C VAL A 174 9.23 2.20 -2.17
N PRO A 175 10.40 2.47 -1.55
CA PRO A 175 10.48 2.63 -0.11
C PRO A 175 9.55 3.73 0.38
N ASN A 176 8.97 3.47 1.56
CA ASN A 176 7.88 4.23 2.17
C ASN A 176 7.96 5.75 1.90
N ARG A 177 6.96 6.26 1.17
CA ARG A 177 6.74 7.66 0.78
C ARG A 177 6.46 8.60 1.94
N ARG A 178 6.99 8.38 3.16
CA ARG A 178 6.86 9.33 4.27
C ARG A 178 7.47 10.70 3.97
N THR A 179 8.20 10.85 2.84
CA THR A 179 8.78 12.10 2.35
C THR A 179 8.30 12.54 0.98
N LYS A 180 7.41 11.81 0.27
CA LYS A 180 6.52 12.48 -0.68
C LYS A 180 5.30 12.91 0.12
N PHE A 181 5.48 14.03 0.82
CA PHE A 181 4.42 15.00 0.98
C PHE A 181 3.81 15.24 -0.41
N VAL A 182 2.86 14.41 -0.85
CA VAL A 182 1.70 15.00 -1.50
C VAL A 182 1.04 15.69 -0.34
N SER A 183 1.43 16.94 -0.17
CA SER A 183 1.08 17.71 0.99
C SER A 183 -0.43 17.65 1.16
N VAL A 184 -0.91 17.65 2.39
CA VAL A 184 -2.32 17.96 2.69
C VAL A 184 -2.73 19.32 2.05
N THR A 185 -1.74 20.10 1.58
CA THR A 185 -1.82 21.35 0.83
C THR A 185 -1.90 21.19 -0.70
N THR A 186 -1.63 20.02 -1.28
CA THR A 186 -1.88 19.69 -2.69
C THR A 186 -3.27 19.06 -2.82
N ARG A 187 -4.23 19.62 -2.06
CA ARG A 187 -5.63 19.65 -2.44
C ARG A 187 -5.69 20.46 -3.73
N VAL A 188 -5.36 19.81 -4.84
CA VAL A 188 -5.74 20.31 -6.15
C VAL A 188 -7.26 20.41 -6.05
N PHE A 189 -7.79 21.63 -6.08
CA PHE A 189 -9.23 21.91 -6.07
C PHE A 189 -9.97 21.31 -7.30
N ASP A 190 -9.30 20.44 -8.06
CA ASP A 190 -9.78 19.75 -9.24
C ASP A 190 -9.15 18.35 -9.40
N CYS A 191 -8.91 17.63 -8.30
CA CYS A 191 -8.55 16.20 -8.38
C CYS A 191 -9.75 15.44 -8.97
N PRO A 192 -9.57 14.57 -9.99
CA PRO A 192 -10.68 13.78 -10.52
C PRO A 192 -11.29 12.94 -9.41
N GLN A 193 -12.62 12.92 -9.34
CA GLN A 193 -13.35 12.15 -8.33
C GLN A 193 -14.22 11.12 -9.00
N VAL A 194 -14.39 9.99 -8.32
CA VAL A 194 -15.32 8.95 -8.72
C VAL A 194 -16.28 8.64 -7.58
N GLN A 195 -17.49 8.22 -7.93
CA GLN A 195 -18.48 7.68 -7.01
C GLN A 195 -18.61 6.19 -7.27
N CYS A 196 -18.55 5.38 -6.21
CA CYS A 196 -18.80 3.96 -6.28
C CYS A 196 -20.28 3.69 -6.63
N VAL A 197 -20.50 2.98 -7.73
CA VAL A 197 -21.85 2.60 -8.22
C VAL A 197 -22.13 1.11 -8.02
N HIS A 198 -21.10 0.31 -7.75
CA HIS A 198 -21.21 -1.11 -7.41
C HIS A 198 -20.30 -1.47 -6.23
N PRO A 199 -20.79 -2.20 -5.22
CA PRO A 199 -19.94 -2.57 -4.10
C PRO A 199 -18.81 -3.50 -4.55
N TYR A 200 -17.63 -3.33 -3.97
CA TYR A 200 -16.44 -4.13 -4.28
C TYR A 200 -15.80 -4.61 -2.98
N ILE A 201 -15.42 -5.88 -2.92
CA ILE A 201 -14.68 -6.43 -1.78
C ILE A 201 -13.25 -6.69 -2.25
N ALA A 202 -12.29 -6.05 -1.60
CA ALA A 202 -10.87 -6.21 -1.88
C ALA A 202 -10.46 -7.70 -1.83
N GLN A 203 -9.82 -8.15 -2.90
CA GLN A 203 -9.30 -9.51 -3.03
C GLN A 203 -7.80 -9.56 -2.70
N GLU A 204 -7.08 -8.47 -2.98
CA GLU A 204 -5.67 -8.29 -2.64
C GLU A 204 -5.47 -7.27 -1.51
N PRO A 205 -4.38 -7.36 -0.71
CA PRO A 205 -4.12 -6.42 0.38
C PRO A 205 -3.85 -4.98 -0.06
N ASP A 206 -3.51 -4.77 -1.34
CA ASP A 206 -3.36 -3.46 -1.97
C ASP A 206 -4.66 -2.92 -2.59
N GLU A 207 -5.75 -3.67 -2.52
CA GLU A 207 -7.06 -3.26 -3.01
C GLU A 207 -7.93 -2.61 -1.93
N LEU A 208 -8.88 -1.78 -2.36
CA LEU A 208 -9.77 -1.01 -1.50
C LEU A 208 -11.21 -1.52 -1.65
N SER A 209 -11.80 -2.06 -0.58
CA SER A 209 -13.19 -2.54 -0.58
C SER A 209 -14.18 -1.38 -0.59
N LEU A 210 -14.94 -1.16 -1.66
CA LEU A 210 -15.86 -0.02 -1.78
C LEU A 210 -17.31 -0.38 -1.44
N ASP A 211 -17.99 0.54 -0.75
CA ASP A 211 -19.44 0.49 -0.57
C ASP A 211 -20.16 1.41 -1.57
N LEU A 212 -21.45 1.15 -1.81
CA LEU A 212 -22.26 1.98 -2.70
C LEU A 212 -22.24 3.45 -2.26
N ALA A 213 -22.08 4.34 -3.23
CA ALA A 213 -21.96 5.79 -3.08
C ALA A 213 -20.69 6.30 -2.36
N ASP A 214 -19.70 5.44 -2.11
CA ASP A 214 -18.38 5.90 -1.67
C ASP A 214 -17.78 6.91 -2.66
N LEU A 215 -17.26 8.02 -2.13
CA LEU A 215 -16.60 9.06 -2.92
C LEU A 215 -15.09 8.95 -2.79
N LEU A 216 -14.39 8.92 -3.93
CA LEU A 216 -12.94 8.73 -3.96
C LEU A 216 -12.26 9.79 -4.83
N ASN A 217 -11.10 10.25 -4.38
CA ASN A 217 -10.16 10.99 -5.21
C ASN A 217 -9.31 10.00 -6.02
N VAL A 218 -9.22 10.22 -7.33
CA VAL A 218 -8.39 9.41 -8.23
C VAL A 218 -6.96 9.93 -8.23
N GLN A 219 -6.01 9.05 -7.93
CA GLN A 219 -4.58 9.36 -7.92
C GLN A 219 -3.86 8.76 -9.12
N ASP A 220 -4.26 7.57 -9.57
CA ASP A 220 -3.67 6.89 -10.73
C ASP A 220 -4.70 6.02 -11.46
N ARG A 221 -4.46 5.74 -12.74
CA ARG A 221 -5.29 4.86 -13.59
C ARG A 221 -4.40 3.97 -14.44
N THR A 222 -4.82 2.73 -14.63
CA THR A 222 -4.17 1.76 -15.51
C THR A 222 -5.04 1.51 -16.75
N ASP A 223 -4.39 1.21 -17.88
CA ASP A 223 -5.10 0.98 -19.15
C ASP A 223 -5.91 -0.33 -19.15
N ASP A 224 -5.56 -1.26 -18.25
CA ASP A 224 -6.30 -2.50 -18.02
C ASP A 224 -7.46 -2.35 -17.02
N GLY A 225 -7.86 -1.10 -16.73
CA GLY A 225 -9.12 -0.80 -16.07
C GLY A 225 -9.09 -0.80 -14.55
N TRP A 226 -7.93 -0.58 -13.92
CA TRP A 226 -7.83 -0.36 -12.47
C TRP A 226 -7.57 1.11 -12.13
N VAL A 227 -8.05 1.51 -10.96
CA VAL A 227 -7.94 2.87 -10.44
C VAL A 227 -7.32 2.82 -9.05
N TYR A 228 -6.29 3.62 -8.83
CA TYR A 228 -5.76 3.87 -7.49
C TYR A 228 -6.39 5.14 -6.95
N GLY A 229 -7.10 5.04 -5.83
CA GLY A 229 -7.79 6.16 -5.24
C GLY A 229 -7.72 6.22 -3.72
N GLU A 230 -8.15 7.36 -3.20
CA GLU A 230 -8.27 7.65 -1.77
C GLU A 230 -9.72 7.95 -1.45
N ARG A 231 -10.32 7.15 -0.57
CA ARG A 231 -11.68 7.36 -0.15
C ARG A 231 -11.78 8.57 0.77
N LEU A 232 -12.73 9.44 0.48
CA LEU A 232 -12.80 10.75 1.12
C LEU A 232 -13.15 10.69 2.61
N HIS A 233 -13.94 9.70 3.04
CA HIS A 233 -14.50 9.69 4.40
C HIS A 233 -13.55 9.15 5.48
N ASP A 234 -12.67 8.20 5.14
CA ASP A 234 -11.72 7.54 6.06
C ASP A 234 -10.25 7.71 5.64
N GLN A 235 -10.00 8.29 4.44
CA GLN A 235 -8.68 8.44 3.83
C GLN A 235 -7.96 7.11 3.55
N GLU A 236 -8.70 6.00 3.48
CA GLU A 236 -8.15 4.73 3.05
C GLU A 236 -7.81 4.77 1.56
N ARG A 237 -6.72 4.08 1.19
CA ARG A 237 -6.17 4.10 -0.17
C ARG A 237 -5.95 2.68 -0.66
N GLY A 238 -6.24 2.47 -1.94
CA GLY A 238 -5.98 1.20 -2.58
C GLY A 238 -6.47 1.18 -4.02
N TRP A 239 -6.26 0.04 -4.67
CA TRP A 239 -6.70 -0.24 -6.02
C TRP A 239 -8.14 -0.76 -6.04
N PHE A 240 -8.92 -0.35 -7.04
CA PHE A 240 -10.25 -0.90 -7.29
C PHE A 240 -10.55 -0.91 -8.80
N PRO A 241 -11.45 -1.78 -9.29
CA PRO A 241 -11.81 -1.81 -10.70
C PRO A 241 -12.50 -0.52 -11.14
N SER A 242 -12.13 0.03 -12.29
CA SER A 242 -12.82 1.18 -12.88
C SER A 242 -14.31 0.92 -13.13
N SER A 243 -14.70 -0.33 -13.40
CA SER A 243 -16.09 -0.71 -13.66
C SER A 243 -17.03 -0.54 -12.47
N VAL A 244 -16.50 -0.42 -11.24
CA VAL A 244 -17.32 -0.24 -10.04
C VAL A 244 -17.56 1.22 -9.68
N ALA A 245 -16.97 2.16 -10.42
CA ALA A 245 -17.04 3.58 -10.09
C ALA A 245 -17.28 4.47 -11.33
N GLU A 246 -18.08 5.52 -11.16
CA GLU A 246 -18.38 6.50 -12.19
C GLU A 246 -17.71 7.85 -11.90
N GLU A 247 -17.26 8.53 -12.95
CA GLU A 247 -16.54 9.80 -12.82
C GLU A 247 -17.49 10.98 -12.54
N ILE A 248 -17.18 11.73 -11.48
CA ILE A 248 -17.91 12.94 -11.11
C ILE A 248 -17.39 14.08 -11.96
N MET A 249 -18.05 14.32 -13.10
CA MET A 249 -17.65 15.32 -14.09
C MET A 249 -17.82 16.77 -13.59
N ASN A 250 -18.78 17.02 -12.69
CA ASN A 250 -19.12 18.36 -12.24
C ASN A 250 -18.12 18.89 -11.18
N LYS A 251 -17.41 19.97 -11.52
CA LYS A 251 -16.42 20.65 -10.66
C LYS A 251 -16.99 21.18 -9.35
N ASP A 252 -18.21 21.68 -9.36
CA ASP A 252 -18.86 22.24 -8.17
C ASP A 252 -19.17 21.12 -7.17
N ILE A 253 -19.63 19.96 -7.67
CA ILE A 253 -19.85 18.76 -6.86
C ILE A 253 -18.52 18.27 -6.28
N ARG A 254 -17.45 18.21 -7.09
CA ARG A 254 -16.12 17.82 -6.60
C ARG A 254 -15.62 18.71 -5.46
N THR A 255 -15.84 20.02 -5.60
CA THR A 255 -15.46 21.02 -4.61
C THR A 255 -16.30 20.91 -3.33
N GLN A 256 -17.60 20.64 -3.46
CA GLN A 256 -18.51 20.46 -2.32
C GLN A 256 -18.15 19.20 -1.52
N ASN A 257 -17.95 18.06 -2.19
CA ASN A 257 -17.53 16.80 -1.55
C ASN A 257 -16.27 16.99 -0.71
N LEU A 258 -15.29 17.71 -1.26
CA LEU A 258 -14.06 18.04 -0.55
C LEU A 258 -14.34 18.93 0.68
N LYS A 259 -15.17 19.96 0.55
CA LYS A 259 -15.53 20.85 1.69
C LYS A 259 -16.23 20.09 2.81
N GLU A 260 -17.16 19.20 2.47
CA GLU A 260 -17.91 18.40 3.44
C GLU A 260 -17.00 17.43 4.19
N CYS A 261 -16.10 16.73 3.49
CA CYS A 261 -15.12 15.88 4.16
C CYS A 261 -14.20 16.65 5.08
N LEU A 262 -13.75 17.84 4.68
CA LEU A 262 -12.91 18.69 5.54
C LEU A 262 -13.62 19.19 6.78
N ARG A 263 -14.95 19.37 6.74
CA ARG A 263 -15.75 19.72 7.92
C ARG A 263 -15.74 18.59 8.94
N VAL A 264 -16.01 17.35 8.50
CA VAL A 264 -16.04 16.15 9.35
C VAL A 264 -14.66 15.87 9.98
N HIS A 265 -13.58 16.12 9.24
CA HIS A 265 -12.22 15.91 9.74
C HIS A 265 -11.69 17.07 10.61
N LYS A 266 -12.12 18.32 10.41
CA LYS A 266 -11.72 19.46 11.27
C LYS A 266 -12.27 19.37 12.69
N SER A 267 -13.44 18.72 12.88
CA SER A 267 -13.95 18.39 14.21
C SER A 267 -13.03 17.43 14.98
N ASP A 268 -12.28 16.58 14.28
CA ASP A 268 -11.30 15.66 14.88
C ASP A 268 -9.98 16.36 15.23
N ASP A 269 -9.45 17.19 14.34
CA ASP A 269 -8.14 17.84 14.51
C ASP A 269 -8.15 18.99 15.54
N GLY A 270 -9.30 19.67 15.67
CA GLY A 270 -9.52 20.70 16.70
C GLY A 270 -9.52 20.14 18.14
N SER A 271 -9.78 18.85 18.30
CA SER A 271 -9.74 18.17 19.60
C SER A 271 -8.31 17.77 20.01
N GLN A 272 -7.51 17.28 19.06
CA GLN A 272 -6.10 16.92 19.31
C GLN A 272 -5.24 18.14 19.66
N ASN A 273 -5.51 19.30 19.06
CA ASN A 273 -4.74 20.52 19.32
C ASN A 273 -5.11 21.18 20.67
N LYS A 274 -6.36 20.99 21.14
CA LYS A 274 -6.77 21.39 22.51
C LYS A 274 -6.15 20.47 23.57
N ASP A 275 -6.07 19.16 23.32
CA ASP A 275 -5.45 18.22 24.25
C ASP A 275 -3.93 18.41 24.38
N ARG A 276 -3.23 18.76 23.29
CA ARG A 276 -1.79 19.13 23.36
C ARG A 276 -1.54 20.42 24.14
N ARG A 277 -2.42 21.44 24.02
CA ARG A 277 -2.31 22.67 24.81
C ARG A 277 -2.63 22.47 26.29
N LYS A 278 -3.56 21.57 26.64
CA LYS A 278 -3.87 21.21 28.04
C LYS A 278 -2.74 20.44 28.71
N MET A 279 -2.03 19.58 27.99
CA MET A 279 -0.88 18.82 28.51
C MET A 279 0.38 19.69 28.73
N GLY A 280 0.56 20.78 27.97
CA GLY A 280 1.70 21.71 28.15
C GLY A 280 1.55 22.69 29.32
N SER A 281 0.33 22.89 29.83
CA SER A 281 0.06 23.86 30.91
C SER A 281 0.19 23.28 32.32
N ARG A 282 0.37 21.97 32.47
CA ARG A 282 0.40 21.28 33.78
C ARG A 282 1.81 21.04 34.34
N THR A 283 2.86 21.55 33.69
CA THR A 283 4.26 21.31 34.10
C THR A 283 5.03 22.57 34.49
N ARG A 284 4.32 23.66 34.83
CA ARG A 284 4.94 24.85 35.44
C ARG A 284 4.12 25.31 36.65
N GLN A 285 4.34 24.62 37.77
CA GLN A 285 4.26 25.18 39.12
C GLN A 285 5.07 24.28 40.05
#